data_AF-X0RXU0-F1
#
_entry.id   AF-X0RXU0-F1
#
_cell.length_a   1.000
_cell.length_b   1.000
_cell.length_c   1.000
_cell.angle_alpha   90.00
_cell.angle_beta   90.00
_cell.angle_gamma   90.00
#
_symmetry.space_group_name_H-M   'P 1'
#
loop_
_entity.id
_entity.type
_entity.pdbx_description
1 polymer ?
#
loop_
_entity_poly.entity_id
_entity_poly.type
_entity_poly.pdbx_seq_one_letter_code
_entity_poly.pdbx_strand_id
1 'polypeptide(L)'
;SAIFMGRKGSDKEKIRNFICERFEYDLSETVAQIREYYRSDPTCQGSVPQAIIAFLESDDYEDAVRKAVSLGGDSDTIACITGGIAEAFYGGVPPTIAEKALGLLDERLRGVVEEFAERHPLGVE
;
A
#
# COMPACT_ATOMS: atom_id res chain seq x y z
N SER A 1 -3.04 -3.54 10.04
CA SER A 1 -4.31 -2.87 10.39
C SER A 1 -4.93 -2.10 9.22
N ALA A 2 -4.17 -1.27 8.52
CA ALA A 2 -4.68 -0.47 7.39
C ALA A 2 -5.44 -1.30 6.32
N ILE A 3 -4.89 -2.43 5.87
CA ILE A 3 -5.55 -3.35 4.93
C ILE A 3 -6.93 -3.79 5.42
N PHE A 4 -7.02 -4.27 6.68
CA PHE A 4 -8.28 -4.71 7.27
C PHE A 4 -9.29 -3.55 7.38
N MET A 5 -8.83 -2.37 7.78
CA MET A 5 -9.68 -1.17 7.88
C MET A 5 -10.18 -0.71 6.50
N GLY A 6 -9.32 -0.72 5.48
CA GLY A 6 -9.70 -0.42 4.09
C GLY A 6 -10.78 -1.37 3.59
N ARG A 7 -10.62 -2.68 3.82
CA ARG A 7 -11.63 -3.70 3.50
C ARG A 7 -12.94 -3.57 4.29
N LYS A 8 -12.96 -2.77 5.36
CA LYS A 8 -14.15 -2.48 6.18
C LYS A 8 -14.76 -1.11 5.86
N GLY A 9 -14.28 -0.42 4.83
CA GLY A 9 -14.82 0.88 4.41
C GLY A 9 -14.40 2.05 5.31
N SER A 10 -13.35 1.90 6.13
CA SER A 10 -12.79 3.03 6.88
C SER A 10 -12.18 4.04 5.92
N ASP A 11 -12.51 5.31 6.09
CA ASP A 11 -11.84 6.41 5.39
C ASP A 11 -10.38 6.59 5.82
N LYS A 12 -9.62 7.36 5.03
CA LYS A 12 -8.19 7.60 5.24
C LYS A 12 -7.89 8.32 6.55
N GLU A 13 -8.76 9.21 7.01
CA GLU A 13 -8.57 9.91 8.27
C GLU A 13 -8.67 8.95 9.46
N LYS A 14 -9.66 8.05 9.47
CA LYS A 14 -9.77 6.99 10.48
C LYS A 14 -8.57 6.06 10.47
N ILE A 15 -8.09 5.67 9.29
CA ILE A 15 -6.88 4.84 9.15
C ILE A 15 -5.67 5.57 9.73
N ARG A 16 -5.47 6.84 9.36
CA ARG A 16 -4.39 7.69 9.87
C ARG A 16 -4.43 7.80 11.39
N ASN A 17 -5.56 8.21 11.95
CA ASN A 17 -5.72 8.42 13.39
C ASN A 17 -5.48 7.14 14.17
N PHE A 18 -6.05 6.01 13.73
CA PHE A 18 -5.81 4.72 14.38
C PHE A 18 -4.32 4.35 14.38
N ILE A 19 -3.62 4.58 13.28
CA ILE A 19 -2.20 4.22 13.18
C ILE A 19 -1.34 5.12 14.08
N CYS A 20 -1.57 6.44 14.04
CA CYS A 20 -0.89 7.40 14.91
C CYS A 20 -1.13 7.08 16.39
N GLU A 21 -2.37 6.82 16.80
CA GLU A 21 -2.71 6.55 18.20
C GLU A 21 -2.22 5.17 18.68
N ARG A 22 -2.34 4.14 17.85
CA ARG A 22 -2.08 2.76 18.28
C ARG A 22 -0.62 2.34 18.16
N PHE A 23 0.09 2.88 17.17
CA PHE A 23 1.45 2.48 16.82
C PHE A 23 2.45 3.63 16.91
N GLU A 24 2.00 4.85 17.26
CA GLU A 24 2.86 6.02 17.49
C GLU A 24 3.69 6.43 16.25
N TYR A 25 3.23 6.07 15.05
CA TYR A 25 3.84 6.54 13.81
C TYR A 25 3.46 8.00 13.54
N ASP A 26 4.47 8.81 13.20
CA ASP A 26 4.27 10.13 12.62
C ASP A 26 3.91 9.99 11.13
N LEU A 27 2.74 10.50 10.76
CA LEU A 27 2.24 10.49 9.39
C LEU A 27 1.97 11.92 8.90
N SER A 28 2.49 12.95 9.59
CA SER A 28 2.18 14.35 9.33
C SER A 28 2.91 14.94 8.11
N GLU A 29 3.97 14.29 7.67
CA GLU A 29 4.73 14.69 6.49
C GLU A 29 3.96 14.43 5.18
N THR A 30 4.39 15.17 4.15
CA THR A 30 3.91 14.97 2.79
C THR A 30 4.88 14.15 1.95
N VAL A 31 4.36 13.48 0.92
CA VAL A 31 5.16 12.80 -0.12
C VAL A 31 6.19 13.76 -0.72
N ALA A 32 5.83 15.03 -0.91
CA ALA A 32 6.75 16.05 -1.43
C ALA A 32 7.95 16.28 -0.49
N GLN A 33 7.72 16.38 0.82
CA GLN A 33 8.79 16.56 1.82
C GLN A 33 9.68 15.32 1.92
N ILE A 34 9.08 14.13 1.94
CA ILE A 34 9.82 12.85 2.07
C ILE A 34 10.81 12.66 0.91
N ARG A 35 10.42 13.03 -0.32
CA ARG A 35 11.29 12.93 -1.50
C ARG A 35 12.60 13.71 -1.36
N GLU A 36 12.63 14.77 -0.57
CA GLU A 36 13.84 15.60 -0.41
C GLU A 36 14.96 14.80 0.27
N TYR A 37 14.63 13.98 1.26
CA TYR A 37 15.62 13.34 2.14
C TYR A 37 15.59 11.81 2.16
N TYR A 38 14.48 11.15 1.81
CA TYR A 38 14.38 9.70 1.91
C TYR A 38 15.27 9.02 0.86
N ARG A 39 16.02 8.00 1.29
CA ARG A 39 16.99 7.30 0.44
C ARG A 39 16.95 5.79 0.53
N SER A 40 16.55 5.23 1.67
CA SER A 40 16.30 3.81 1.97
C SER A 40 16.51 3.66 3.47
N ASP A 41 15.62 2.93 4.14
CA ASP A 41 15.79 2.57 5.53
C ASP A 41 15.22 1.15 5.74
N PRO A 42 16.07 0.16 6.08
CA PRO A 42 15.64 -1.23 6.19
C PRO A 42 14.80 -1.50 7.45
N THR A 43 14.62 -0.51 8.32
CA THR A 43 13.82 -0.66 9.54
C THR A 43 12.33 -0.43 9.26
N CYS A 44 11.47 -1.06 10.06
CA CYS A 44 10.04 -0.80 10.01
C CYS A 44 9.73 0.68 10.23
N GLN A 45 10.41 1.33 11.17
CA GLN A 45 10.22 2.74 11.51
C GLN A 45 10.59 3.67 10.35
N GLY A 46 11.59 3.31 9.56
CA GLY A 46 12.00 4.10 8.41
C GLY A 46 11.16 3.89 7.15
N SER A 47 10.52 2.72 6.98
CA SER A 47 9.81 2.37 5.75
C SER A 47 8.28 2.33 5.86
N VAL A 48 7.74 1.87 6.99
CA VAL A 48 6.28 1.73 7.16
C VAL A 48 5.54 3.07 7.13
N PRO A 49 5.99 4.14 7.83
CA PRO A 49 5.34 5.45 7.73
C PRO A 49 5.31 5.98 6.30
N GLN A 50 6.41 5.82 5.55
CA GLN A 50 6.53 6.33 4.18
C GLN A 50 5.55 5.65 3.23
N ALA A 51 5.42 4.33 3.35
CA ALA A 51 4.42 3.56 2.59
C ALA A 51 2.98 3.98 2.92
N ILE A 52 2.69 4.23 4.21
CA ILE A 52 1.37 4.68 4.65
C ILE A 52 1.08 6.09 4.16
N ILE A 53 2.03 7.02 4.23
CA ILE A 53 1.88 8.40 3.74
C ILE A 53 1.62 8.41 2.23
N ALA A 54 2.36 7.61 1.46
CA ALA A 54 2.13 7.46 0.01
C ALA A 54 0.69 6.99 -0.30
N PHE A 55 0.15 6.05 0.49
CA PHE A 55 -1.25 5.66 0.39
C PHE A 55 -2.20 6.80 0.82
N LEU A 56 -1.95 7.46 1.95
CA LEU A 56 -2.84 8.47 2.49
C LEU A 56 -3.00 9.67 1.55
N GLU A 57 -1.93 10.04 0.84
CA GLU A 57 -1.97 11.11 -0.17
C GLU A 57 -2.50 10.70 -1.54
N SER A 58 -2.73 9.41 -1.80
CA SER A 58 -3.14 8.96 -3.13
C SER A 58 -4.61 9.26 -3.48
N ASP A 59 -4.96 9.19 -4.75
CA ASP A 59 -6.36 9.28 -5.21
C ASP A 59 -6.90 7.93 -5.74
N ASP A 60 -6.01 7.08 -6.24
CA ASP A 60 -6.31 5.73 -6.71
C ASP A 60 -5.12 4.78 -6.48
N TYR A 61 -5.28 3.51 -6.89
CA TYR A 61 -4.25 2.48 -6.73
C TYR A 61 -2.95 2.82 -7.46
N GLU A 62 -3.04 3.25 -8.71
CA GLU A 62 -1.85 3.52 -9.53
C GLU A 62 -1.10 4.73 -8.99
N ASP A 63 -1.82 5.79 -8.62
CA ASP A 63 -1.27 6.97 -7.98
C ASP A 63 -0.59 6.64 -6.65
N ALA A 64 -1.18 5.76 -5.81
CA ALA A 64 -0.55 5.29 -4.58
C ALA A 64 0.80 4.61 -4.82
N VAL A 65 0.83 3.65 -5.75
CA VAL A 65 2.06 2.92 -6.09
C VAL A 65 3.09 3.85 -6.72
N ARG A 66 2.67 4.77 -7.60
CA ARG A 66 3.57 5.78 -8.19
C ARG A 66 4.14 6.72 -7.15
N LYS A 67 3.34 7.17 -6.18
CA LYS A 67 3.80 7.98 -5.04
C LYS A 67 4.85 7.21 -4.24
N ALA A 68 4.60 5.95 -3.89
CA ALA A 68 5.56 5.12 -3.18
C ALA A 68 6.88 4.94 -3.96
N VAL A 69 6.81 4.55 -5.24
CA VAL A 69 8.00 4.39 -6.10
C VAL A 69 8.78 5.71 -6.23
N SER A 70 8.09 6.84 -6.30
CA SER A 70 8.74 8.15 -6.44
C SER A 70 9.52 8.61 -5.19
N LEU A 71 9.29 8.00 -4.03
CA LEU A 71 10.10 8.24 -2.83
C LEU A 71 11.53 7.69 -3.00
N GLY A 72 11.71 6.73 -3.91
CA GLY A 72 12.99 6.06 -4.14
C GLY A 72 13.39 5.15 -2.98
N GLY A 73 14.68 4.82 -2.92
CA GLY A 73 15.24 3.99 -1.87
C GLY A 73 14.75 2.55 -1.85
N ASP A 74 14.18 2.13 -0.73
CA ASP A 74 13.58 0.80 -0.54
C ASP A 74 12.19 0.73 -1.21
N SER A 75 12.19 1.11 -2.51
CA SER A 75 10.98 1.34 -3.29
C SER A 75 10.15 0.08 -3.45
N ASP A 76 10.77 -1.09 -3.50
CA ASP A 76 10.10 -2.39 -3.55
C ASP A 76 9.35 -2.67 -2.25
N THR A 77 9.97 -2.45 -1.09
CA THR A 77 9.31 -2.65 0.21
C THR A 77 8.15 -1.67 0.39
N ILE A 78 8.37 -0.37 0.18
CA ILE A 78 7.32 0.63 0.40
C ILE A 78 6.19 0.51 -0.62
N ALA A 79 6.48 0.23 -1.91
CA ALA A 79 5.44 0.02 -2.91
C ALA A 79 4.64 -1.26 -2.65
N CYS A 80 5.28 -2.33 -2.14
CA CYS A 80 4.57 -3.55 -1.74
C CYS A 80 3.57 -3.27 -0.60
N ILE A 81 3.99 -2.51 0.42
CA ILE A 81 3.12 -2.14 1.54
C ILE A 81 2.00 -1.20 1.08
N THR A 82 2.34 -0.13 0.35
CA THR A 82 1.37 0.84 -0.18
C THR A 82 0.35 0.15 -1.08
N GLY A 83 0.80 -0.72 -1.99
CA GLY A 83 -0.06 -1.47 -2.90
C GLY A 83 -1.07 -2.36 -2.18
N GLY A 84 -0.66 -3.09 -1.14
CA GLY A 84 -1.60 -3.91 -0.36
C GLY A 84 -2.65 -3.09 0.39
N ILE A 85 -2.28 -1.91 0.89
CA ILE A 85 -3.24 -0.99 1.53
C ILE A 85 -4.18 -0.39 0.47
N ALA A 86 -3.63 0.04 -0.66
CA ALA A 86 -4.38 0.66 -1.75
C ALA A 86 -5.38 -0.31 -2.41
N GLU A 87 -4.98 -1.56 -2.68
CA GLU A 87 -5.90 -2.60 -3.18
C GLU A 87 -7.10 -2.78 -2.26
N ALA A 88 -6.82 -2.90 -0.96
CA ALA A 88 -7.85 -3.08 0.07
C ALA A 88 -8.80 -1.89 0.20
N PHE A 89 -8.31 -0.67 0.00
CA PHE A 89 -9.08 0.55 0.15
C PHE A 89 -9.85 0.95 -1.12
N TYR A 90 -9.22 0.84 -2.29
CA TYR A 90 -9.82 1.21 -3.59
C TYR A 90 -10.62 0.09 -4.25
N GLY A 91 -10.66 -1.10 -3.63
CA GLY A 91 -11.48 -2.22 -4.12
C GLY A 91 -10.86 -3.02 -5.26
N GLY A 92 -9.54 -2.96 -5.43
CA GLY A 92 -8.81 -3.80 -6.38
C GLY A 92 -7.59 -3.14 -7.00
N VAL A 93 -6.96 -3.89 -7.91
CA VAL A 93 -5.83 -3.46 -8.73
C VAL A 93 -6.32 -3.24 -10.16
N PRO A 94 -5.93 -2.15 -10.85
CA PRO A 94 -6.27 -1.95 -12.26
C PRO A 94 -5.86 -3.17 -13.12
N PRO A 95 -6.72 -3.67 -14.03
CA PRO A 95 -6.46 -4.92 -14.75
C PRO A 95 -5.12 -4.96 -15.49
N THR A 96 -4.73 -3.84 -16.11
CA THR A 96 -3.45 -3.72 -16.83
C THR A 96 -2.23 -3.93 -15.92
N ILE A 97 -2.31 -3.48 -14.67
CA ILE A 97 -1.27 -3.68 -13.66
C ILE A 97 -1.34 -5.11 -13.11
N ALA A 98 -2.53 -5.59 -12.76
CA ALA A 98 -2.76 -6.92 -12.19
C ALA A 98 -2.30 -8.03 -13.14
N GLU A 99 -2.73 -7.98 -14.41
CA GLU A 99 -2.37 -8.96 -15.44
C GLU A 99 -0.86 -8.98 -15.67
N LYS A 100 -0.21 -7.80 -15.70
CA LYS A 100 1.24 -7.71 -15.87
C LYS A 100 1.98 -8.30 -14.68
N ALA A 101 1.56 -7.97 -13.45
CA ALA A 101 2.18 -8.47 -12.22
C ALA A 101 2.01 -10.00 -12.09
N LEU A 102 0.80 -10.52 -12.30
CA LEU A 102 0.52 -11.96 -12.27
C LEU A 102 1.26 -12.72 -13.38
N GLY A 103 1.42 -12.11 -14.55
CA GLY A 103 2.18 -12.70 -15.66
C GLY A 103 3.69 -12.78 -15.43
N LEU A 104 4.23 -12.09 -14.42
CA LEU A 104 5.64 -12.19 -14.01
C LEU A 104 5.88 -13.32 -13.01
N LEU A 105 4.82 -13.84 -12.36
CA LEU A 105 4.93 -14.92 -11.39
C LEU A 105 5.05 -16.27 -12.09
N ASP A 106 5.83 -17.18 -11.48
CA ASP A 106 5.78 -18.59 -11.87
C ASP A 106 4.42 -19.21 -11.53
N GLU A 107 4.12 -20.37 -12.13
CA GLU A 107 2.84 -21.06 -11.97
C GLU A 107 2.49 -21.33 -10.50
N ARG A 108 3.49 -21.66 -9.68
CA ARG A 108 3.29 -21.96 -8.26
C ARG A 108 2.91 -20.71 -7.48
N LEU A 109 3.64 -19.60 -7.65
CA LEU A 109 3.36 -18.33 -6.97
C LEU A 109 2.03 -17.74 -7.43
N ARG A 110 1.76 -17.79 -8.73
CA ARG A 110 0.48 -17.35 -9.29
C ARG A 110 -0.69 -18.13 -8.70
N GLY A 111 -0.59 -19.46 -8.65
CA GLY A 111 -1.63 -20.31 -8.07
C GLY A 111 -1.91 -19.99 -6.59
N VAL A 112 -0.88 -19.68 -5.80
CA VAL A 112 -1.04 -19.26 -4.40
C VAL A 112 -1.81 -17.93 -4.30
N VAL A 113 -1.52 -16.97 -5.17
CA VAL A 113 -2.21 -15.67 -5.19
C VAL A 113 -3.67 -15.83 -5.59
N GLU A 114 -3.94 -16.61 -6.64
CA GLU A 114 -5.30 -16.87 -7.13
C GLU A 114 -6.14 -17.63 -6.09
N GLU A 115 -5.60 -18.68 -5.47
CA GLU A 115 -6.27 -19.43 -4.40
C GLU A 115 -6.59 -18.55 -3.18
N PHE A 116 -5.67 -17.66 -2.82
CA PHE A 116 -5.90 -16.70 -1.72
C PHE A 116 -7.01 -15.70 -2.07
N ALA A 117 -6.99 -15.14 -3.28
CA ALA A 117 -7.99 -14.18 -3.75
C ALA A 117 -9.39 -14.81 -3.82
N GLU A 118 -9.51 -16.06 -4.28
CA GLU A 118 -10.78 -16.81 -4.31
C GLU A 118 -11.35 -17.05 -2.91
N ARG A 119 -10.49 -17.38 -1.92
CA ARG A 119 -10.92 -17.60 -0.53
C ARG A 119 -11.27 -16.31 0.21
N HIS A 120 -10.65 -15.20 -0.19
CA HIS A 120 -10.76 -13.91 0.50
C HIS A 120 -11.11 -12.77 -0.47
N PRO A 121 -12.26 -12.85 -1.15
CA PRO A 121 -12.66 -11.86 -2.15
C PRO A 121 -12.72 -10.46 -1.55
N LEU A 122 -12.24 -9.46 -2.28
CA LEU A 122 -12.42 -8.06 -1.91
C LEU A 122 -13.93 -7.82 -1.75
N GLY A 123 -14.34 -7.32 -0.58
CA GLY A 123 -15.75 -7.21 -0.23
C GLY A 123 -16.45 -6.30 -1.25
N VAL A 124 -17.40 -6.86 -1.98
CA VAL A 124 -18.33 -6.09 -2.80
C VAL A 124 -19.54 -5.85 -1.91
N GLU A 125 -19.67 -4.64 -1.36
CA GLU A 125 -20.98 -4.12 -0.94
C GLU A 125 -21.53 -3.23 -2.05
#